data_AF-A0A9P6Y0U5-F1
#
_entry.id   AF-A0A9P6Y0U5-F1
#
_cell.length_a   1.000
_cell.length_b   1.000
_cell.length_c   1.000
_cell.angle_alpha   90.00
_cell.angle_beta   90.00
_cell.angle_gamma   90.00
#
_symmetry.space_group_name_H-M   'P 1'
#
loop_
_entity.id
_entity.type
_entity.pdbx_description
1 polymer ?
#
loop_
_entity_poly.entity_id
_entity_poly.type
_entity_poly.pdbx_seq_one_letter_code
_entity_poly.pdbx_strand_id
1 'polypeptide(L)'
;MAGLAGMAAALWPMKPALPLTAGPDVSLYSMRAIERGRLVAAAGDCVACHTAPGGKPFAGGLGMQTPMGTIYSTNITPDPDTGIGAYDYADFERAVRRGIRHDGQPLYPAMPYASR
;
A
#
# COMPACT_ATOMS: atom_id res chain seq x y z
N MET A 1 40.62 28.80 7.59
CA MET A 1 40.35 27.55 8.34
C MET A 1 38.88 27.24 8.15
N ALA A 2 38.59 26.25 7.31
CA ALA A 2 37.24 25.78 7.02
C ALA A 2 36.76 24.89 8.18
N GLY A 3 35.48 25.01 8.55
CA GLY A 3 34.84 24.15 9.54
C GLY A 3 33.36 24.02 9.23
N LEU A 4 32.98 22.87 8.67
CA LEU A 4 31.68 22.53 8.12
C LEU A 4 30.54 22.65 9.15
N ALA A 5 29.46 23.33 8.76
CA ALA A 5 28.17 23.26 9.45
C ALA A 5 27.57 21.87 9.20
N GLY A 6 27.51 21.05 10.24
CA GLY A 6 26.83 19.76 10.22
C GLY A 6 25.31 19.95 10.16
N MET A 7 24.69 19.63 9.03
CA MET A 7 23.25 19.44 8.96
C MET A 7 22.92 18.13 9.68
N ALA A 8 22.44 18.23 10.91
CA ALA A 8 21.75 17.12 11.56
C ALA A 8 20.44 16.89 10.79
N ALA A 9 20.43 15.89 9.92
CA ALA A 9 19.19 15.42 9.29
C ALA A 9 18.24 14.98 10.41
N ALA A 10 17.12 15.68 10.56
CA ALA A 10 16.07 15.32 11.47
C ALA A 10 15.56 13.92 11.09
N LEU A 11 15.96 12.91 11.86
CA LEU A 11 15.44 11.55 11.79
C LEU A 11 14.01 11.57 12.34
N TRP A 12 13.07 12.03 11.50
CA TRP A 12 11.65 11.69 11.67
C TRP A 12 11.55 10.15 11.69
N PRO A 13 10.72 9.51 12.53
CA PRO A 13 10.74 8.07 12.70
C PRO A 13 10.11 7.38 11.47
N MET A 14 10.84 7.35 10.36
CA MET A 14 10.53 6.50 9.22
C MET A 14 10.68 5.07 9.73
N LYS A 15 9.61 4.28 9.63
CA LYS A 15 9.70 2.86 9.96
C LYS A 15 10.64 2.20 8.96
N PRO A 16 11.40 1.18 9.36
CA PRO A 16 12.30 0.51 8.44
C PRO A 16 11.50 -0.05 7.25
N ALA A 17 12.06 0.07 6.06
CA ALA A 17 11.56 -0.66 4.90
C ALA A 17 11.66 -2.16 5.20
N LEU A 18 10.66 -2.92 4.76
CA LEU A 18 10.76 -4.39 4.76
C LEU A 18 11.46 -4.80 3.46
N PRO A 19 12.03 -6.01 3.35
CA PRO A 19 12.54 -6.50 2.07
C PRO A 19 11.39 -6.95 1.17
N LEU A 20 11.39 -6.53 -0.12
CA LEU A 20 10.45 -7.06 -1.11
C LEU A 20 10.68 -8.56 -1.28
N THR A 21 9.60 -9.28 -1.58
CA THR A 21 9.61 -10.73 -1.80
C THR A 21 9.11 -11.07 -3.20
N ALA A 22 9.06 -12.36 -3.54
CA ALA A 22 8.37 -12.83 -4.74
C ALA A 22 6.83 -12.83 -4.60
N GLY A 23 6.30 -12.22 -3.54
CA GLY A 23 4.90 -12.29 -3.15
C GLY A 23 4.58 -13.52 -2.30
N PRO A 24 3.32 -13.67 -1.85
CA PRO A 24 2.88 -14.85 -1.11
C PRO A 24 2.85 -16.08 -2.01
N ASP A 25 3.38 -17.21 -1.53
CA ASP A 25 3.20 -18.50 -2.19
C ASP A 25 1.75 -18.97 -2.04
N VAL A 26 0.96 -18.71 -3.09
CA VAL A 26 -0.46 -19.04 -3.13
C VAL A 26 -0.73 -20.55 -3.06
N SER A 27 0.26 -21.39 -3.39
CA SER A 27 0.13 -22.85 -3.33
C SER A 27 0.00 -23.39 -1.90
N LEU A 28 0.43 -22.60 -0.91
CA LEU A 28 0.32 -22.96 0.51
C LEU A 28 -1.09 -22.82 1.07
N TYR A 29 -2.02 -22.21 0.33
CA TYR A 29 -3.38 -21.95 0.78
C TYR A 29 -4.40 -22.88 0.12
N SER A 30 -5.26 -23.48 0.94
CA SER A 30 -6.40 -24.26 0.41
C SER A 30 -7.36 -23.37 -0.41
N MET A 31 -8.08 -23.97 -1.36
CA MET A 31 -9.11 -23.26 -2.14
C MET A 31 -10.17 -22.59 -1.25
N ARG A 32 -10.50 -23.20 -0.11
CA ARG A 32 -11.42 -22.60 0.88
C ARG A 32 -10.85 -21.33 1.51
N ALA A 33 -9.54 -21.29 1.76
CA ALA A 33 -8.86 -20.12 2.28
C ALA A 33 -8.81 -19.00 1.22
N ILE A 34 -8.50 -19.35 -0.03
CA ILE A 34 -8.53 -18.40 -1.16
C ILE A 34 -9.92 -17.80 -1.35
N GLU A 35 -10.97 -18.63 -1.32
CA GLU A 35 -12.35 -18.16 -1.46
C GLU A 35 -12.76 -17.24 -0.31
N ARG A 36 -12.36 -17.57 0.94
CA ARG A 36 -12.55 -16.66 2.07
C ARG A 36 -11.82 -15.33 1.85
N GLY A 37 -10.58 -15.38 1.37
CA GLY A 37 -9.80 -14.18 1.03
C GLY A 37 -10.52 -13.30 0.01
N ARG A 38 -11.10 -13.90 -1.04
CA ARG A 38 -11.90 -13.20 -2.05
C ARG A 38 -13.10 -12.49 -1.43
N LEU A 39 -13.82 -13.16 -0.52
CA LEU A 39 -14.96 -12.56 0.20
C LEU A 39 -14.53 -11.41 1.12
N VAL A 40 -13.41 -11.55 1.84
CA VAL A 40 -12.87 -10.49 2.69
C VAL A 40 -12.44 -9.28 1.86
N ALA A 41 -11.75 -9.50 0.73
CA ALA A 41 -11.36 -8.43 -0.18
C ALA A 41 -12.58 -7.69 -0.78
N ALA A 42 -13.64 -8.42 -1.11
CA ALA A 42 -14.89 -7.83 -1.55
C ALA A 42 -15.58 -7.00 -0.45
N ALA A 43 -15.62 -7.51 0.78
CA ALA A 43 -16.20 -6.81 1.93
C ALA A 43 -15.39 -5.55 2.32
N GLY A 44 -14.08 -5.54 2.06
CA GLY A 44 -13.22 -4.38 2.26
C GLY A 44 -13.39 -3.28 1.21
N ASP A 45 -14.19 -3.52 0.15
CA ASP A 45 -14.53 -2.58 -0.92
C ASP A 45 -13.32 -1.84 -1.54
N CYS A 46 -12.16 -2.50 -1.59
CA CYS A 46 -10.93 -1.89 -2.11
C CYS A 46 -11.08 -1.47 -3.58
N VAL A 47 -11.93 -2.18 -4.32
CA VAL A 47 -12.18 -1.96 -5.76
C VAL A 47 -12.80 -0.59 -6.02
N ALA A 48 -13.63 -0.07 -5.10
CA ALA A 48 -14.30 1.21 -5.26
C ALA A 48 -13.31 2.38 -5.35
N CYS A 49 -12.23 2.32 -4.56
CA CYS A 49 -11.19 3.35 -4.58
C CYS A 49 -10.05 3.02 -5.55
N HIS A 50 -9.66 1.75 -5.68
CA HIS A 50 -8.51 1.34 -6.49
C HIS A 50 -8.88 0.97 -7.94
N THR A 51 -9.91 1.58 -8.52
CA THR A 51 -10.28 1.38 -9.92
C THR A 51 -10.70 2.70 -10.55
N ALA A 52 -9.99 3.14 -11.59
CA ALA A 52 -10.41 4.29 -12.39
C ALA A 52 -11.67 3.99 -13.22
N PRO A 53 -12.48 4.99 -13.61
CA PRO A 53 -13.58 4.81 -14.56
C PRO A 53 -13.08 4.19 -15.87
N GLY A 54 -13.64 3.04 -16.25
CA GLY A 54 -13.18 2.26 -17.42
C GLY A 54 -11.82 1.56 -17.26
N GLY A 55 -11.22 1.62 -16.07
CA GLY A 55 -9.95 1.00 -15.75
C GLY A 55 -10.05 -0.48 -15.37
N LYS A 56 -8.91 -1.15 -15.30
CA LYS A 56 -8.81 -2.52 -14.78
C LYS A 56 -9.08 -2.52 -13.27
N PRO A 57 -9.88 -3.48 -12.74
CA PRO A 57 -10.08 -3.59 -11.30
C PRO A 57 -8.75 -3.62 -10.53
N PHE A 58 -8.69 -2.86 -9.43
CA PHE A 58 -7.52 -2.76 -8.54
C PHE A 58 -6.28 -2.05 -9.13
N ALA A 59 -6.32 -1.59 -10.38
CA ALA A 59 -5.18 -0.95 -11.03
C ALA A 59 -4.94 0.51 -10.56
N GLY A 60 -5.77 1.04 -9.67
CA GLY A 60 -5.67 2.41 -9.17
C GLY A 60 -6.14 3.44 -10.21
N GLY A 61 -5.62 4.66 -10.08
CA GLY A 61 -5.87 5.77 -11.00
C GLY A 61 -7.19 6.51 -10.78
N LEU A 62 -7.95 6.20 -9.74
CA LEU A 62 -9.14 6.98 -9.39
C LEU A 62 -8.69 8.33 -8.82
N GLY A 63 -9.06 9.41 -9.49
CA GLY A 63 -8.83 10.77 -9.02
C GLY A 63 -9.85 11.19 -7.97
N MET A 64 -9.38 11.64 -6.81
CA MET A 64 -10.21 12.21 -5.75
C MET A 64 -9.79 13.66 -5.49
N GLN A 65 -10.75 14.58 -5.56
CA GLN A 65 -10.47 15.99 -5.33
C GLN A 65 -10.27 16.27 -3.84
N THR A 66 -9.17 16.94 -3.51
CA THR A 66 -8.89 17.44 -2.15
C THR A 66 -8.58 18.93 -2.20
N PRO A 67 -8.60 19.65 -1.05
CA PRO A 67 -8.18 21.05 -1.00
C PRO A 67 -6.72 21.29 -1.43
N MET A 68 -5.88 20.25 -1.42
CA MET A 68 -4.46 20.30 -1.77
C MET A 68 -4.20 19.92 -3.23
N GLY A 69 -5.26 19.60 -3.99
CA GLY A 69 -5.19 19.08 -5.35
C GLY A 69 -5.84 17.71 -5.49
N THR A 70 -5.79 17.14 -6.70
CA THR A 70 -6.30 15.80 -6.97
C THR A 70 -5.29 14.75 -6.52
N ILE A 71 -5.71 13.81 -5.70
CA ILE A 71 -4.94 12.61 -5.35
C ILE A 71 -5.41 11.44 -6.21
N TYR A 72 -4.53 10.48 -6.47
CA TYR A 72 -4.85 9.29 -7.25
C TYR A 72 -4.64 8.03 -6.43
N SER A 73 -5.57 7.08 -6.53
CA SER A 73 -5.39 5.77 -5.91
C SER A 73 -4.26 4.97 -6.57
N THR A 74 -3.57 4.15 -5.78
CA THR A 74 -2.43 3.36 -6.24
C THR A 74 -2.88 2.06 -6.92
N ASN A 75 -2.02 1.49 -7.75
CA ASN A 75 -2.21 0.13 -8.26
C ASN A 75 -1.95 -0.89 -7.13
N ILE A 76 -2.91 -1.77 -6.87
CA ILE A 76 -2.83 -2.87 -5.88
C ILE A 76 -3.07 -4.23 -6.53
N THR A 77 -2.89 -4.34 -7.84
CA THR A 77 -2.90 -5.63 -8.54
C THR A 77 -1.70 -6.50 -8.10
N PRO A 78 -1.71 -7.82 -8.40
CA PRO A 78 -0.57 -8.70 -8.17
C PRO A 78 0.66 -8.43 -9.06
N ASP A 79 0.67 -7.33 -9.82
CA ASP A 79 1.81 -6.93 -10.64
C ASP A 79 3.04 -6.67 -9.75
N PRO A 80 4.22 -7.26 -10.04
CA PRO A 80 5.39 -7.18 -9.17
C PRO A 80 6.08 -5.81 -9.21
N ASP A 81 5.95 -5.08 -10.33
CA ASP A 81 6.70 -3.84 -10.55
C ASP A 81 5.89 -2.59 -10.18
N THR A 82 4.59 -2.62 -10.49
CA THR A 82 3.69 -1.47 -10.35
C THR A 82 2.56 -1.70 -9.35
N GLY A 83 2.33 -2.94 -8.93
CA GLY A 83 1.31 -3.32 -7.97
C GLY A 83 1.91 -3.71 -6.61
N ILE A 84 1.22 -4.60 -5.90
CA ILE A 84 1.67 -5.17 -4.61
C ILE A 84 2.17 -6.61 -4.76
N GLY A 85 2.50 -7.05 -5.99
CA GLY A 85 2.92 -8.44 -6.25
C GLY A 85 4.15 -8.88 -5.46
N ALA A 86 5.00 -7.94 -5.07
CA ALA A 86 6.21 -8.19 -4.28
C ALA A 86 6.03 -7.98 -2.76
N TYR A 87 4.83 -7.60 -2.31
CA TYR A 87 4.55 -7.43 -0.88
C TYR A 87 4.43 -8.79 -0.22
N ASP A 88 5.06 -8.95 0.94
CA ASP A 88 4.75 -10.05 1.84
C ASP A 88 3.52 -9.73 2.71
N TYR A 89 3.15 -10.66 3.60
CA TYR A 89 2.03 -10.44 4.52
C TYR A 89 2.30 -9.28 5.49
N ALA A 90 3.54 -9.08 5.94
CA ALA A 90 3.87 -8.01 6.88
C ALA A 90 3.76 -6.63 6.22
N ASP A 91 4.15 -6.50 4.95
CA ASP A 91 3.93 -5.31 4.16
C ASP A 91 2.44 -5.02 3.94
N PHE A 92 1.68 -6.03 3.54
CA PHE A 92 0.25 -5.88 3.34
C PHE A 92 -0.48 -5.50 4.65
N GLU A 93 -0.20 -6.20 5.74
CA GLU A 93 -0.76 -5.92 7.07
C GLU A 93 -0.44 -4.50 7.51
N ARG A 94 0.82 -4.09 7.37
CA ARG A 94 1.31 -2.79 7.80
C ARG A 94 0.70 -1.66 6.96
N ALA A 95 0.55 -1.86 5.65
CA ALA A 95 -0.11 -0.91 4.77
C ALA A 95 -1.58 -0.72 5.17
N VAL A 96 -2.34 -1.82 5.26
CA VAL A 96 -3.79 -1.76 5.49
C VAL A 96 -4.13 -1.35 6.92
N ARG A 97 -3.41 -1.85 7.93
CA ARG A 97 -3.76 -1.62 9.33
C ARG A 97 -3.13 -0.35 9.90
N ARG A 98 -1.96 0.03 9.41
CA ARG A 98 -1.13 1.09 10.03
C ARG A 98 -0.89 2.27 9.10
N GLY A 99 -1.32 2.18 7.84
CA GLY A 99 -1.11 3.25 6.87
C GLY A 99 0.37 3.45 6.53
N ILE A 100 1.17 2.37 6.48
CA ILE A 100 2.62 2.48 6.24
C ILE A 100 2.98 1.61 5.04
N ARG A 101 3.57 2.26 4.05
CA ARG A 101 4.03 1.67 2.79
C ARG A 101 5.21 0.73 3.02
N HIS A 102 5.50 -0.08 2.01
CA HIS A 102 6.64 -0.99 2.02
C HIS A 102 7.97 -0.26 2.33
N ASP A 103 8.17 0.90 1.70
CA ASP A 103 9.34 1.78 1.88
C ASP A 103 9.39 2.50 3.24
N GLY A 104 8.43 2.25 4.12
CA GLY A 104 8.35 2.85 5.46
C GLY A 104 7.68 4.22 5.51
N GLN A 105 7.29 4.80 4.38
CA GLN A 105 6.58 6.08 4.33
C GLN A 105 5.11 5.92 4.75
N PRO A 106 4.50 6.95 5.36
CA PRO A 106 3.07 6.94 5.60
C PRO A 106 2.28 6.99 4.28
N LEU A 107 1.19 6.24 4.22
CA LEU A 107 0.17 6.37 3.18
C LEU A 107 -0.60 7.68 3.39
N TYR A 108 -1.06 8.28 2.29
CA TYR A 108 -1.93 9.44 2.38
C TYR A 108 -3.23 9.04 3.09
N PRO A 109 -3.71 9.81 4.08
CA PRO A 109 -4.83 9.42 4.95
C PRO A 109 -6.20 9.40 4.27
N ALA A 110 -6.26 9.48 2.94
CA ALA A 110 -7.47 9.19 2.17
C ALA A 110 -7.79 7.69 2.15
N MET A 111 -6.80 6.81 2.31
CA MET A 111 -7.05 5.39 2.54
C MET A 111 -7.41 5.21 4.03
N PRO A 112 -8.62 4.71 4.37
CA PRO A 112 -9.00 4.53 5.77
C PRO A 112 -8.21 3.37 6.39
N TYR A 113 -7.39 3.67 7.39
CA TYR A 113 -6.75 2.69 8.26
C TYR A 113 -7.07 3.00 9.73
N ALA A 114 -6.98 2.01 10.61
CA ALA A 114 -7.30 2.21 12.02
C ALA A 114 -6.27 3.16 12.65
N SER A 115 -6.71 4.36 13.05
CA SER A 115 -5.87 5.39 13.66
C SER A 115 -5.93 5.40 15.19
N ARG A 116 -6.41 4.30 15.81
CA ARG A 116 -6.57 4.19 17.26
C ARG A 116 -5.42 3.41 17.89
#